data_AF-A0A660TJN4-F1
#
_entry.id   AF-A0A660TJN4-F1
#
_cell.length_a   1.000
_cell.length_b   1.000
_cell.length_c   1.000
_cell.angle_alpha   90.00
_cell.angle_beta   90.00
_cell.angle_gamma   90.00
#
_symmetry.space_group_name_H-M   'P 1'
#
loop_
_entity.id
_entity.type
_entity.pdbx_description
1 polymer ?
#
loop_
_entity_poly.entity_id
_entity_poly.type
_entity_poly.pdbx_seq_one_letter_code
_entity_poly.pdbx_strand_id
1 'polypeptide(L)'
;KGRIIFEAPAPIILITAHKELEKLVLSKQQRFWKDHLGQVYGDMLHEAQYFDPVMRDIEALIDSSQKYVKGSARVLLKDGSFLVTGVKSPNSMIKKDLATYGEVQKLWDWRDAEGFCKVYGIPQRLFNIVNTSFVKELTEND
;
A
#
# COMPACT_ATOMS: atom_id res chain seq x y z
N LYS A 1 17.12 -6.33 28.62
CA LYS A 1 17.03 -6.97 27.28
C LYS A 1 17.37 -8.45 27.43
N GLY A 2 16.37 -9.32 27.40
CA GLY A 2 16.56 -10.78 27.46
C GLY A 2 16.38 -11.41 26.08
N ARG A 3 16.94 -12.59 25.84
CA ARG A 3 16.68 -13.37 24.62
C ARG A 3 15.43 -14.22 24.86
N ILE A 4 14.39 -13.98 24.10
CA ILE A 4 13.13 -14.74 24.14
C ILE A 4 12.91 -15.33 22.75
N ILE A 5 12.47 -16.58 22.68
CA ILE A 5 12.17 -17.31 21.45
C ILE A 5 10.67 -17.58 21.43
N PHE A 6 10.02 -17.32 20.29
CA PHE A 6 8.60 -17.58 20.07
C PHE A 6 8.43 -18.45 18.83
N GLU A 7 7.42 -19.34 18.87
CA GLU A 7 7.00 -20.13 17.73
C GLU A 7 5.57 -19.74 17.37
N ALA A 8 5.37 -19.15 16.18
CA ALA A 8 4.08 -18.65 15.72
C ALA A 8 3.84 -18.96 14.23
N PRO A 9 3.86 -20.24 13.81
CA PRO A 9 3.77 -20.61 12.40
C PRO A 9 2.43 -20.18 11.75
N ALA A 10 1.31 -20.45 12.42
CA ALA A 10 -0.02 -20.12 11.89
C ALA A 10 -0.28 -18.60 11.77
N PRO A 11 -0.01 -17.77 12.80
CA PRO A 11 -0.17 -16.32 12.68
C PRO A 11 0.66 -15.72 11.54
N ILE A 12 1.91 -16.14 11.38
CA ILE A 12 2.80 -15.62 10.32
C ILE A 12 2.21 -15.95 8.94
N ILE A 13 1.76 -17.19 8.73
CA ILE A 13 1.13 -17.61 7.46
C ILE A 13 -0.14 -16.81 7.19
N LEU A 14 -1.01 -16.65 8.20
CA LEU A 14 -2.28 -15.92 8.06
C LEU A 14 -2.05 -14.45 7.74
N ILE A 15 -1.13 -13.78 8.43
CA ILE A 15 -0.79 -12.37 8.19
C ILE A 15 -0.28 -12.18 6.76
N THR A 16 0.63 -13.04 6.31
CA THR A 16 1.17 -12.92 4.94
C THR A 16 0.10 -13.19 3.88
N ALA A 17 -0.73 -14.22 4.07
CA ALA A 17 -1.83 -14.52 3.16
C ALA A 17 -2.88 -13.40 3.10
N HIS A 18 -3.20 -12.81 4.26
CA HIS A 18 -4.13 -11.69 4.38
C HIS A 18 -3.58 -10.43 3.68
N LYS A 19 -2.30 -10.10 3.88
CA LYS A 19 -1.64 -8.98 3.18
C LYS A 19 -1.67 -9.13 1.66
N GLU A 20 -1.46 -10.34 1.14
CA GLU A 20 -1.58 -10.60 -0.31
C GLU A 20 -3.03 -10.49 -0.80
N LEU A 21 -4.02 -10.80 0.03
CA LEU A 21 -5.43 -10.60 -0.31
C LEU A 21 -5.81 -9.11 -0.31
N GLU A 22 -5.41 -8.37 0.74
CA GLU A 22 -5.51 -6.91 0.80
C GLU A 22 -4.84 -6.27 -0.41
N LYS A 23 -3.78 -6.90 -0.92
CA LYS A 23 -3.06 -6.39 -2.09
C LYS A 23 -3.91 -6.30 -3.35
N LEU A 24 -4.83 -7.23 -3.52
CA LEU A 24 -5.75 -7.28 -4.64
C LEU A 24 -6.96 -6.36 -4.49
N VAL A 25 -7.34 -6.02 -3.26
CA VAL A 25 -8.63 -5.39 -2.96
C VAL A 25 -8.48 -3.92 -2.55
N LEU A 26 -7.46 -3.58 -1.76
CA LEU A 26 -7.31 -2.24 -1.19
C LEU A 26 -6.49 -1.33 -2.10
N SER A 27 -6.92 -0.07 -2.20
CA SER A 27 -6.18 0.98 -2.89
C SER A 27 -4.79 1.19 -2.25
N LYS A 28 -3.87 1.78 -3.02
CA LYS A 28 -2.51 2.07 -2.55
C LYS A 28 -2.51 2.90 -1.26
N GLN A 29 -3.30 3.97 -1.22
CA GLN A 29 -3.34 4.89 -0.08
C GLN A 29 -4.04 4.29 1.13
N GLN A 30 -5.13 3.55 0.91
CA GLN A 30 -5.83 2.86 1.99
C GLN A 30 -4.92 1.85 2.69
N ARG A 31 -4.13 1.11 1.91
CA ARG A 31 -3.15 0.17 2.46
C ARG A 31 -2.00 0.85 3.19
N PHE A 32 -1.46 1.93 2.62
CA PHE A 32 -0.39 2.70 3.26
C PHE A 32 -0.78 3.13 4.68
N TRP A 33 -1.95 3.76 4.83
CA TRP A 33 -2.43 4.22 6.14
C TRP A 33 -2.81 3.07 7.07
N LYS A 34 -3.48 2.03 6.56
CA LYS A 34 -3.83 0.85 7.36
C LYS A 34 -2.60 0.12 7.87
N ASP A 35 -1.54 -0.01 7.08
CA ASP A 35 -0.30 -0.68 7.49
C ASP A 35 0.44 0.15 8.55
N HIS A 36 0.46 1.48 8.39
CA HIS A 36 1.07 2.37 9.38
C HIS A 36 0.32 2.33 10.72
N LEU A 37 -1.01 2.45 10.70
CA LEU A 37 -1.83 2.40 11.91
C LEU A 37 -1.86 1.00 12.54
N GLY A 38 -1.78 -0.06 11.74
CA GLY A 38 -1.68 -1.43 12.26
C GLY A 38 -0.39 -1.68 13.03
N GLN A 39 0.72 -1.04 12.63
CA GLN A 39 1.97 -1.08 13.38
C GLN A 39 1.82 -0.35 14.72
N VAL A 40 1.31 0.88 14.70
CA VAL A 40 1.06 1.68 15.92
C VAL A 40 0.15 0.94 16.90
N TYR A 41 -0.92 0.32 16.40
CA TYR A 41 -1.83 -0.48 17.21
C TYR A 41 -1.11 -1.67 17.89
N GLY A 42 -0.24 -2.36 17.16
CA GLY A 42 0.57 -3.46 17.69
C GLY A 42 1.54 -3.01 18.79
N ASP A 43 2.17 -1.85 18.60
CA ASP A 43 3.10 -1.25 19.57
C ASP A 43 2.35 -0.83 20.85
N MET A 44 1.21 -0.14 20.72
CA MET A 44 0.36 0.23 21.87
C MET A 44 -0.16 -0.99 22.64
N LEU A 45 -0.55 -2.05 21.93
CA LEU A 45 -0.98 -3.30 22.55
C LEU A 45 0.16 -3.97 23.32
N HIS A 46 1.37 -3.96 22.74
CA HIS A 46 2.58 -4.48 23.40
C HIS A 46 2.95 -3.68 24.66
N GLU A 47 2.69 -2.37 24.67
CA GLU A 47 2.89 -1.48 25.83
C GLU A 47 1.71 -1.48 26.83
N ALA A 48 0.72 -2.37 26.64
CA ALA A 48 -0.48 -2.50 27.47
C ALA A 48 -1.39 -1.25 27.52
N GLN A 49 -1.36 -0.41 26.48
CA GLN A 49 -2.17 0.80 26.34
C GLN A 49 -3.54 0.54 25.68
N TYR A 50 -4.08 -0.67 25.81
CA TYR A 50 -5.31 -1.11 25.12
C TYR A 50 -6.57 -0.29 25.47
N PHE A 51 -6.60 0.32 26.65
CA PHE A 51 -7.75 1.09 27.12
C PHE A 51 -7.75 2.56 26.66
N ASP A 52 -6.70 3.01 25.97
CA ASP A 52 -6.66 4.34 25.40
C ASP A 52 -7.74 4.49 24.31
N PRO A 53 -8.51 5.59 24.27
CA PRO A 53 -9.55 5.80 23.27
C PRO A 53 -9.05 5.70 21.82
N VAL A 54 -7.78 6.06 21.56
CA VAL A 54 -7.18 5.99 20.22
C VAL A 54 -7.20 4.56 19.67
N MET A 55 -7.17 3.53 20.53
CA MET A 55 -7.25 2.13 20.09
C MET A 55 -8.57 1.85 19.37
N ARG A 56 -9.70 2.42 19.83
CA ARG A 56 -11.03 2.23 19.20
C ARG A 56 -11.14 2.98 17.88
N ASP A 57 -10.51 4.15 17.79
CA ASP A 57 -10.46 4.91 16.55
C ASP A 57 -9.66 4.18 15.47
N ILE A 58 -8.53 3.56 15.84
CA ILE A 58 -7.73 2.73 14.92
C ILE A 58 -8.49 1.48 14.51
N GLU A 59 -9.13 0.77 15.45
CA GLU A 59 -9.97 -0.40 15.15
C GLU A 59 -11.08 -0.05 14.16
N ALA A 60 -11.76 1.09 14.31
CA ALA A 60 -12.79 1.53 13.39
C ALA A 60 -12.26 1.74 11.96
N LEU A 61 -11.04 2.26 11.81
CA LEU A 61 -10.38 2.37 10.51
C LEU A 61 -10.03 1.00 9.94
N ILE A 62 -9.51 0.09 10.77
CA ILE A 62 -9.20 -1.28 10.35
C ILE A 62 -10.48 -1.99 9.90
N ASP A 63 -11.54 -1.98 10.68
CA ASP A 63 -12.84 -2.59 10.34
C ASP A 63 -13.42 -2.01 9.05
N SER A 64 -13.35 -0.68 8.88
CA SER A 64 -13.78 -0.03 7.66
C SER A 64 -12.95 -0.46 6.45
N SER A 65 -11.65 -0.66 6.62
CA SER A 65 -10.77 -1.15 5.56
C SER A 65 -11.09 -2.58 5.13
N GLN A 66 -11.52 -3.44 6.06
CA GLN A 66 -11.75 -4.85 5.80
C GLN A 66 -13.10 -5.17 5.12
N LYS A 67 -14.02 -4.19 4.99
CA LYS A 67 -15.37 -4.37 4.42
C LYS A 67 -15.42 -5.16 3.11
N TYR A 68 -14.44 -4.96 2.24
CA TYR A 68 -14.39 -5.61 0.92
C TYR A 68 -13.32 -6.72 0.81
N VAL A 69 -12.50 -6.93 1.85
CA VAL A 69 -11.41 -7.89 1.87
C VAL A 69 -11.97 -9.29 2.09
N LYS A 70 -12.48 -9.88 1.01
CA LYS A 70 -13.05 -11.24 0.98
C LYS A 70 -12.38 -12.05 -0.11
N GLY A 71 -12.01 -13.29 0.16
CA GLY A 71 -11.39 -14.15 -0.85
C GLY A 71 -10.68 -15.36 -0.27
N SER A 72 -9.87 -16.00 -1.09
CA SER A 72 -9.09 -17.19 -0.76
C SER A 72 -7.64 -17.02 -1.16
N ALA A 73 -6.72 -17.40 -0.28
CA ALA A 73 -5.28 -17.47 -0.55
C ALA A 73 -4.84 -18.95 -0.62
N ARG A 74 -3.92 -19.25 -1.55
CA ARG A 74 -3.29 -20.56 -1.67
C ARG A 74 -1.85 -20.48 -1.16
N VAL A 75 -1.56 -21.22 -0.11
CA VAL A 75 -0.23 -21.27 0.49
C VAL A 75 0.39 -22.64 0.24
N LEU A 76 1.64 -22.65 -0.23
CA LEU A 76 2.48 -23.84 -0.28
C LEU A 76 3.35 -23.86 0.98
N LEU A 77 3.27 -24.94 1.75
CA LEU A 77 4.12 -25.17 2.91
C LEU A 77 5.25 -26.10 2.52
N LYS A 78 6.49 -25.77 2.87
CA LYS A 78 7.68 -26.58 2.57
C LYS A 78 8.69 -26.46 3.70
N ASP A 79 9.02 -27.56 4.36
CA ASP A 79 10.12 -27.74 5.33
C ASP A 79 10.61 -26.46 6.03
N GLY A 80 9.80 -25.93 6.95
CA GLY A 80 10.14 -24.73 7.74
C GLY A 80 9.92 -23.39 7.03
N SER A 81 9.40 -23.39 5.81
CA SER A 81 9.07 -22.21 5.00
C SER A 81 7.67 -22.30 4.41
N PHE A 82 7.16 -21.16 3.94
CA PHE A 82 5.88 -21.10 3.23
C PHE A 82 5.94 -20.06 2.11
N LEU A 83 5.10 -20.25 1.10
CA LEU A 83 4.96 -19.33 -0.03
C LEU A 83 3.48 -19.14 -0.38
N VAL A 84 3.03 -17.90 -0.47
CA VAL A 84 1.70 -17.60 -1.03
C VAL A 84 1.78 -17.72 -2.55
N THR A 85 1.20 -18.77 -3.11
CA THR A 85 1.26 -19.09 -4.55
C THR A 85 0.20 -18.37 -5.37
N GLY A 86 -0.87 -17.89 -4.73
CA GLY A 86 -1.89 -17.12 -5.42
C GLY A 86 -3.03 -16.71 -4.49
N VAL A 87 -3.73 -15.66 -4.90
CA VAL A 87 -4.87 -15.07 -4.19
C VAL A 87 -6.00 -14.82 -5.16
N LYS A 88 -7.24 -15.03 -4.73
CA LYS A 88 -8.45 -14.78 -5.49
C LYS A 88 -9.46 -14.04 -4.64
N SER A 89 -10.08 -13.01 -5.21
CA SER A 89 -11.14 -12.23 -4.56
C SER A 89 -12.22 -11.86 -5.58
N PRO A 90 -13.51 -11.90 -5.23
CA PRO A 90 -14.57 -11.31 -6.04
C PRO A 90 -14.41 -9.79 -6.20
N ASN A 91 -13.75 -9.11 -5.24
CA ASN A 91 -13.55 -7.67 -5.21
C ASN A 91 -12.15 -7.28 -5.72
N SER A 92 -11.55 -8.08 -6.62
CA SER A 92 -10.23 -7.77 -7.14
C SER A 92 -10.25 -6.50 -8.01
N MET A 93 -9.34 -5.58 -7.72
CA MET A 93 -9.10 -4.40 -8.56
C MET A 93 -8.36 -4.74 -9.86
N ILE A 94 -7.78 -5.95 -9.96
CA ILE A 94 -7.13 -6.44 -11.19
C ILE A 94 -8.20 -7.12 -12.04
N LYS A 95 -8.90 -6.33 -12.86
CA LYS A 95 -9.85 -6.84 -13.86
C LYS A 95 -9.15 -7.01 -15.21
N LYS A 96 -9.00 -8.27 -15.64
CA LYS A 96 -8.39 -8.64 -16.93
C LYS A 96 -9.02 -7.89 -18.11
N ASP A 97 -10.32 -7.65 -18.06
CA ASP A 97 -11.09 -7.00 -19.13
C ASP A 97 -10.81 -5.49 -19.29
N LEU A 98 -10.22 -4.85 -18.27
CA LEU A 98 -9.93 -3.42 -18.25
C LEU A 98 -8.45 -3.10 -18.51
N ALA A 99 -7.57 -4.05 -18.24
CA ALA A 99 -6.13 -3.88 -18.36
C ALA A 99 -5.51 -5.14 -18.99
N THR A 100 -5.71 -5.30 -20.29
CA THR A 100 -4.89 -6.20 -21.09
C THR A 100 -3.62 -5.44 -21.47
N TYR A 101 -2.47 -5.98 -21.10
CA TYR A 101 -1.18 -5.34 -21.32
C TYR A 101 -0.95 -5.11 -22.83
N GLY A 102 -0.76 -3.87 -23.25
CA GLY A 102 -0.26 -3.50 -24.58
C GLY A 102 -1.28 -3.34 -25.72
N GLU A 103 -2.50 -3.88 -25.61
CA GLU A 103 -3.41 -3.94 -26.79
C GLU A 103 -4.66 -3.05 -26.67
N VAL A 104 -5.25 -2.91 -25.48
CA VAL A 104 -6.49 -2.14 -25.29
C VAL A 104 -6.52 -1.49 -23.92
N GLN A 105 -6.46 -0.15 -23.88
CA GLN A 105 -6.76 0.65 -22.69
C GLN A 105 -8.14 1.28 -22.89
N LYS A 106 -9.11 0.95 -22.03
CA LYS A 106 -10.49 1.46 -22.13
C LYS A 106 -10.78 2.66 -21.21
N LEU A 107 -9.87 2.95 -20.28
CA LEU A 107 -10.12 3.93 -19.20
C LEU A 107 -9.51 5.31 -19.46
N TRP A 108 -8.50 5.42 -20.31
CA TRP A 108 -7.77 6.66 -20.61
C TRP A 108 -7.07 6.55 -21.97
N ASP A 109 -6.78 7.69 -22.62
CA ASP A 109 -6.04 7.76 -23.88
C ASP A 109 -4.64 8.40 -23.69
N TRP A 110 -3.73 8.23 -24.64
CA TRP A 110 -2.36 8.75 -24.56
C TRP A 110 -2.29 10.26 -24.31
N ARG A 111 -3.29 11.02 -24.76
CA ARG A 111 -3.42 12.47 -24.52
C ARG A 111 -3.59 12.80 -23.04
N ASP A 112 -4.34 11.97 -22.30
CA ASP A 112 -4.56 12.14 -20.87
C ASP A 112 -3.26 11.91 -20.10
N ALA A 113 -2.45 10.92 -20.52
CA ALA A 113 -1.14 10.69 -19.94
C ALA A 113 -0.17 11.84 -20.23
N GLU A 114 -0.18 12.41 -21.44
CA GLU A 114 0.65 13.57 -21.76
C GLU A 114 0.31 14.76 -20.84
N GLY A 115 -0.99 15.06 -20.69
CA GLY A 115 -1.48 16.11 -19.78
C GLY A 115 -1.12 15.83 -18.32
N PHE A 116 -1.35 14.60 -17.85
CA PHE A 116 -1.04 14.18 -16.49
C PHE A 116 0.45 14.33 -16.17
N CYS A 117 1.34 13.85 -17.05
CA CYS A 117 2.79 13.98 -16.85
C CYS A 117 3.24 15.43 -16.76
N LYS A 118 2.70 16.32 -17.62
CA LYS A 118 3.01 17.74 -17.60
C LYS A 118 2.61 18.39 -16.29
N VAL A 119 1.40 18.11 -15.80
CA VAL A 119 0.84 18.72 -14.58
C VAL A 119 1.47 18.13 -13.33
N TYR A 120 1.57 16.81 -13.24
CA TYR A 120 2.11 16.10 -12.08
C TYR A 120 3.59 16.44 -11.82
N GLY A 121 4.35 16.72 -12.88
CA GLY A 121 5.76 17.12 -12.79
C GLY A 121 6.00 18.59 -12.41
N ILE A 122 4.97 19.46 -12.36
CA ILE A 122 5.16 20.91 -12.10
C ILE A 122 5.93 21.19 -10.81
N PRO A 123 5.62 20.57 -9.65
CA PRO A 123 6.35 20.85 -8.42
C PRO A 123 7.84 20.51 -8.51
N GLN A 124 8.17 19.41 -9.20
CA GLN A 124 9.56 18.99 -9.43
C GLN A 124 10.30 19.96 -10.36
N ARG A 125 9.62 20.43 -11.41
CA ARG A 125 10.17 21.44 -12.32
C ARG A 125 10.40 22.77 -11.60
N LEU A 126 9.46 23.20 -10.76
CA LEU A 126 9.58 24.42 -9.97
C LEU A 126 10.76 24.35 -8.99
N PHE A 127 10.89 23.23 -8.27
CA PHE A 127 12.03 23.00 -7.39
C PHE A 127 13.36 23.15 -8.13
N ASN A 128 13.48 22.56 -9.32
CA ASN A 128 14.70 22.67 -10.13
C ASN A 128 14.93 24.09 -10.66
N ILE A 129 13.88 24.81 -11.07
CA ILE A 129 13.98 26.21 -11.54
C ILE A 129 14.49 27.13 -10.43
N VAL A 130 14.00 26.96 -9.21
CA VAL A 130 14.40 27.80 -8.06
C VAL A 130 15.81 27.45 -7.56
N ASN A 131 16.17 26.16 -7.56
CA ASN A 131 17.39 25.68 -6.90
C ASN A 131 18.56 25.34 -7.84
N THR A 132 18.36 25.36 -9.16
CA THR A 132 19.45 25.19 -10.14
C THR A 132 19.87 26.54 -10.68
N SER A 133 21.17 26.81 -10.70
CA SER A 133 21.85 28.07 -11.07
C SER A 133 21.59 28.58 -12.49
N PHE A 134 20.69 27.98 -13.26
CA PHE A 134 20.39 28.36 -14.66
C PHE A 134 19.61 29.68 -14.78
N VAL A 135 19.01 30.17 -13.70
CA VAL A 135 18.27 31.46 -13.67
C VAL A 135 19.06 32.58 -12.99
N LYS A 136 20.06 32.27 -12.14
CA LYS A 136 20.89 33.30 -11.50
C LYS A 136 21.69 34.12 -12.52
N GLU A 137 22.16 33.50 -13.61
CA GLU A 137 22.87 34.22 -14.69
C GLU A 137 21.97 35.10 -15.57
N LEU A 138 20.64 34.90 -15.53
CA LEU A 138 19.68 35.70 -16.31
C LEU A 138 19.08 36.87 -15.51
N THR A 139 19.24 36.89 -14.19
CA THR A 139 18.70 37.95 -13.31
C THR A 139 19.78 38.84 -12.68
N GLU A 140 21.07 38.55 -12.87
CA GLU A 140 22.19 39.34 -12.34
C GLU A 140 22.86 40.24 -13.40
N ASN A 141 22.31 40.34 -14.62
CA ASN A 141 22.80 41.20 -15.70
C ASN A 141 21.84 42.34 -16.11
N ASP A 142 20.81 42.64 -15.30
CA ASP A 142 19.98 43.86 -15.42
C ASP A 142 20.15 44.75 -14.17
#